data_AF-A0A090EXM6-F1
#
_entry.id   AF-A0A090EXM6-F1
#
_cell.length_a   1.000
_cell.length_b   1.000
_cell.length_c   1.000
_cell.angle_alpha   90.00
_cell.angle_beta   90.00
_cell.angle_gamma   90.00
#
_symmetry.space_group_name_H-M   'P 1'
#
loop_
_entity.id
_entity.type
_entity.pdbx_description
1 polymer ?
#
loop_
_entity_poly.entity_id
_entity_poly.type
_entity_poly.pdbx_seq_one_letter_code
_entity_poly.pdbx_strand_id
1 'polypeptide(L)' 'MVCAFGRDEAASVCAGALFGGDVRVGFENNLLLPDGSMAASNAVLVHTVAQQLRGFGRSIRSAASLRHDWEAGDGDEQR' A
#
# COMPACT_ATOMS: atom_id res chain seq x y z
N MET A 1 0.60 -4.91 8.70
CA MET A 1 -0.13 -3.99 7.80
C MET A 1 -0.19 -2.60 8.43
N VAL A 2 0.02 -1.54 7.64
CA VAL A 2 -0.01 -0.13 8.08
C VAL A 2 -1.12 0.63 7.35
N CYS A 3 -1.80 1.52 8.06
CA CYS A 3 -2.67 2.56 7.51
C CYS A 3 -2.39 3.90 8.19
N ALA A 4 -2.77 4.99 7.54
CA ALA A 4 -2.67 6.35 8.08
C ALA A 4 -3.84 7.18 7.54
N PHE A 5 -4.14 8.31 8.19
CA PHE A 5 -5.29 9.13 7.85
C PHE A 5 -4.87 10.51 7.34
N GLY A 6 -5.64 11.02 6.38
CA GLY A 6 -5.43 12.35 5.81
C GLY A 6 -4.25 12.43 4.83
N ARG A 7 -3.80 13.65 4.57
CA ARG A 7 -2.85 13.98 3.47
C ARG A 7 -1.56 13.16 3.49
N ASP A 8 -1.08 12.78 4.67
CA ASP A 8 0.18 12.05 4.84
C ASP A 8 0.02 10.52 4.75
N GLU A 9 -1.17 10.03 4.35
CA GLU A 9 -1.44 8.59 4.16
C GLU A 9 -0.37 7.95 3.26
N ALA A 10 -0.16 8.49 2.06
CA ALA A 10 0.76 7.92 1.08
C ALA A 10 2.20 7.83 1.61
N ALA A 11 2.69 8.88 2.28
CA ALA A 11 4.03 8.90 2.87
C ALA A 11 4.17 7.86 3.99
N SER A 12 3.17 7.79 4.87
CA SER A 12 3.17 6.90 6.03
C SER A 12 3.12 5.43 5.63
N VAL A 13 2.24 5.06 4.70
CA VAL A 13 2.13 3.67 4.24
C VAL A 13 3.34 3.25 3.40
N CYS A 14 3.93 4.18 2.62
CA CYS A 14 5.17 3.89 1.91
C CYS A 14 6.32 3.58 2.89
N ALA A 15 6.47 4.36 3.96
CA ALA A 15 7.45 4.08 5.00
C ALA A 15 7.23 2.69 5.62
N GLY A 16 6.00 2.35 5.98
CA GLY A 16 5.65 1.02 6.50
C GLY A 16 6.00 -0.12 5.54
N ALA A 17 5.79 0.06 4.24
CA ALA A 17 6.14 -0.92 3.22
C ALA A 17 7.66 -1.12 3.05
N LEU A 18 8.44 -0.04 3.20
CA LEU A 18 9.91 -0.12 3.16
C LEU A 18 10.47 -0.95 4.32
N PHE A 19 9.80 -0.94 5.47
CA PHE A 19 10.10 -1.82 6.60
C PHE A 19 9.50 -3.24 6.47
N GLY A 20 8.95 -3.60 5.31
CA GLY A 20 8.47 -4.95 5.02
C GLY A 20 6.99 -5.20 5.28
N GLY A 21 6.20 -4.20 5.68
CA GLY A 21 4.77 -4.36 5.94
C GLY A 21 3.89 -4.28 4.68
N ASP A 22 2.67 -4.83 4.76
CA ASP A 22 1.59 -4.53 3.81
C ASP A 22 0.92 -3.18 4.11
N VAL A 23 0.21 -2.61 3.13
CA VAL A 23 -0.41 -1.28 3.22
C VAL A 23 -1.92 -1.33 2.99
N ARG A 24 -2.65 -0.40 3.61
CA ARG A 24 -4.06 -0.13 3.34
C ARG A 24 -4.24 1.35 3.00
N VAL A 25 -4.94 1.62 1.90
CA VAL A 25 -5.26 2.96 1.41
C VAL A 25 -6.69 3.02 0.89
N GLY A 26 -7.28 4.21 0.90
CA GLY A 26 -8.58 4.47 0.29
C GLY A 26 -9.36 5.60 0.96
N PHE A 27 -10.55 5.89 0.47
CA PHE A 27 -11.43 6.98 0.90
C PHE A 27 -11.86 6.89 2.37
N GLU A 28 -11.83 5.69 2.97
CA GLU A 28 -12.00 5.53 4.41
C GLU A 28 -10.89 6.24 5.21
N ASN A 29 -9.69 6.28 4.64
CA ASN A 29 -8.48 6.78 5.27
C ASN A 29 -8.14 8.21 4.80
N ASN A 30 -8.34 8.51 3.52
CA ASN A 30 -7.86 9.73 2.91
C ASN A 30 -8.61 10.06 1.60
N LEU A 31 -8.81 11.35 1.34
CA LEU A 31 -9.42 11.86 0.10
C LEU A 31 -8.42 12.65 -0.77
N LEU A 32 -7.17 12.79 -0.34
CA LEU A 32 -6.19 13.71 -0.92
C LEU A 32 -5.02 12.97 -1.59
N LEU A 33 -4.51 13.52 -2.68
CA LEU A 33 -3.24 13.13 -3.28
C LEU A 33 -2.07 13.79 -2.50
N PRO A 34 -0.81 13.34 -2.68
CA PRO A 34 0.34 13.90 -1.96
C PRO A 34 0.51 15.42 -2.16
N ASP A 35 0.13 15.92 -3.33
CA ASP A 35 0.14 17.35 -3.63
C ASP A 35 -0.98 18.14 -2.93
N GLY A 36 -1.92 17.45 -2.27
CA GLY A 36 -3.05 18.02 -1.55
C GLY A 36 -4.33 18.16 -2.39
N SER A 37 -4.32 17.80 -3.67
CA SER A 37 -5.52 17.78 -4.51
C SER A 37 -6.46 16.63 -4.15
N MET A 38 -7.75 16.76 -4.45
CA MET A 38 -8.74 15.71 -4.19
C MET A 38 -8.55 14.53 -5.15
N ALA A 39 -8.49 13.31 -4.62
CA ALA A 39 -8.45 12.10 -5.41
C ALA A 39 -9.82 11.81 -6.04
N ALA A 40 -9.84 11.55 -7.36
CA ALA A 40 -11.09 11.29 -8.08
C ALA A 40 -11.71 9.91 -7.78
N SER A 41 -10.93 8.95 -7.29
CA SER A 41 -11.42 7.62 -6.87
C SER A 41 -10.41 6.91 -5.96
N ASN A 42 -10.86 5.85 -5.27
CA ASN A 42 -9.96 4.91 -4.60
C ASN A 42 -8.85 4.39 -5.51
N ALA A 43 -9.15 4.15 -6.79
CA ALA A 43 -8.17 3.65 -7.74
C ALA A 43 -7.01 4.63 -7.95
N VAL A 44 -7.26 5.95 -7.87
CA VAL A 44 -6.20 6.96 -7.97
C VAL A 44 -5.28 6.91 -6.75
N LEU A 45 -5.82 6.75 -5.53
CA LEU A 45 -5.02 6.58 -4.31
C LEU A 45 -4.18 5.29 -4.36
N VAL A 46 -4.80 4.17 -4.72
CA VAL A 46 -4.11 2.88 -4.90
C VAL A 46 -3.00 2.98 -5.94
N HIS A 47 -3.27 3.61 -7.08
CA HIS A 47 -2.28 3.77 -8.14
C HIS A 47 -1.10 4.64 -7.70
N THR A 48 -1.38 5.75 -7.00
CA THR A 48 -0.36 6.67 -6.48
C THR A 48 0.62 5.94 -5.57
N VAL A 49 0.10 5.22 -4.56
CA VAL A 49 0.96 4.45 -3.64
C VAL A 49 1.67 3.30 -4.36
N ALA A 50 0.99 2.58 -5.26
CA ALA A 50 1.62 1.51 -6.02
C ALA A 50 2.75 2.02 -6.93
N GLN A 51 2.63 3.20 -7.53
CA GLN A 51 3.69 3.83 -8.31
C GLN A 51 4.88 4.24 -7.44
N GLN A 52 4.63 4.88 -6.28
CA GLN A 52 5.68 5.26 -5.34
C GLN A 52 6.48 4.04 -4.86
N LEU A 53 5.78 2.98 -4.44
CA LEU A 53 6.40 1.73 -3.99
C LEU A 53 7.23 1.06 -5.09
N ARG A 54 6.75 1.03 -6.34
CA ARG A 54 7.55 0.57 -7.47
C ARG A 54 8.79 1.42 -7.68
N GLY A 55 8.68 2.74 -7.54
CA GLY A 55 9.82 3.67 -7.58
C GLY A 55 10.86 3.40 -6.49
N PHE A 56 10.43 2.88 -5.34
CA PHE A 56 11.32 2.43 -4.27
C PHE A 56 11.80 0.97 -4.41
N GLY A 57 11.56 0.33 -5.57
CA GLY A 57 12.01 -1.04 -5.84
C GLY A 57 11.16 -2.14 -5.20
N ARG A 58 9.95 -1.82 -4.69
CA ARG A 58 9.02 -2.82 -4.16
C ARG A 58 8.14 -3.40 -5.27
N SER A 59 7.98 -4.71 -5.25
CA SER A 59 7.03 -5.42 -6.12
C SER A 59 5.62 -5.43 -5.53
N ILE A 60 4.61 -5.14 -6.34
CA ILE A 60 3.20 -5.22 -5.95
C ILE A 60 2.70 -6.64 -6.23
N ARG A 61 2.24 -7.34 -5.18
CA ARG A 61 1.67 -8.69 -5.31
C ARG A 61 0.30 -8.66 -5.97
N SER A 62 0.00 -9.69 -6.77
CA SER A 62 -1.36 -9.92 -7.25
C SER A 62 -2.20 -10.55 -6.15
N ALA A 63 -3.52 -10.35 -6.21
CA ALA A 63 -4.43 -10.98 -5.26
C ALA A 63 -4.37 -12.53 -5.33
N ALA A 64 -4.04 -13.09 -6.50
CA ALA A 64 -3.89 -14.54 -6.66
C ALA A 64 -2.64 -15.07 -5.94
N SER A 65 -1.49 -14.41 -6.08
CA SER A 65 -0.26 -14.79 -5.36
C SER A 65 -0.46 -14.71 -3.86
N LEU A 66 -1.10 -13.62 -3.38
CA LEU A 66 -1.35 -13.44 -1.95
C LEU A 66 -2.22 -14.57 -1.36
N ARG A 67 -3.29 -14.96 -2.06
CA ARG A 67 -4.15 -16.07 -1.60
C ARG A 67 -3.41 -17.40 -1.61
N HIS A 68 -2.63 -17.67 -2.65
CA HIS A 68 -1.84 -18.88 -2.74
C HIS A 68 -0.87 -19.02 -1.56
N ASP A 69 -0.16 -17.94 -1.20
CA ASP A 69 0.79 -17.94 -0.07
C ASP A 69 0.08 -18.19 1.27
N TRP A 70 -1.11 -17.58 1.48
CA TRP A 70 -1.92 -17.81 2.68
C TRP A 70 -2.48 -19.23 2.77
N GLU A 71 -2.90 -19.80 1.65
CA GLU A 71 -3.39 -21.18 1.57
C GLU A 71 -2.26 -22.19 1.78
N ALA A 72 -1.05 -21.87 1.31
CA ALA A 72 0.15 -22.67 1.51
C ALA A 72 0.70 -22.60 2.96
N GLY A 73 0.13 -21.73 3.81
CA GLY A 73 0.52 -21.59 5.21
C GLY A 73 1.92 -21.01 5.36
N ASP A 74 2.11 -19.77 4.85
CA ASP A 74 3.33 -18.94 4.93
C ASP A 74 4.48 -19.59 5.73
N GLY A 75 5.40 -20.22 5.00
CA GLY A 75 6.69 -20.71 5.53
C GLY A 75 7.65 -19.57 5.86
N ASP A 76 7.19 -18.58 6.61
CA ASP A 76 7.89 -17.32 6.88
C ASP A 76 8.42 -17.28 8.33
N GLU A 77 9.12 -18.34 8.72
CA GLU A 77 9.98 -18.36 9.91
C GLU A 77 11.36 -17.76 9.62
N GLN A 78 11.53 -16.86 8.63
CA GLN A 78 12.81 -16.19 8.36
C GLN A 78 12.58 -14.84 7.63
N ARG A 79 12.08 -13.84 8.36
CA ARG A 79 12.26 -12.43 8.01
C ARG A 79 12.57 -11.61 9.25
#